data_AF-A0A1I4RAC6-F1
#
_entry.id   AF-A0A1I4RAC6-F1
#
_cell.length_a   1.000
_cell.length_b   1.000
_cell.length_c   1.000
_cell.angle_alpha   90.00
_cell.angle_beta   90.00
_cell.angle_gamma   90.00
#
_symmetry.space_group_name_H-M   'P 1'
#
loop_
_entity.id
_entity.type
_entity.pdbx_description
1 polymer ?
#
loop_
_entity_poly.entity_id
_entity_poly.type
_entity_poly.pdbx_seq_one_letter_code
_entity_poly.pdbx_strand_id
1 'polypeptide(L)'
;MEIMAFIGSAMLFATFAALVLFVLINMSSRLALLILFVTPVLIVLLIPEISIAFLSYQQMLLAEGLVPINNFHILLMLWSTLIGIVLYTEFLTWYLSKGRGMRKVRTGTGTGQKSNPFATFKENLAFAIEKAKEDMQNRK
;
A
#
# COMPACT_ATOMS: atom_id res chain seq x y z
N MET A 1 -38.48 -16.86 7.01
CA MET A 1 -37.54 -16.10 7.89
C MET A 1 -36.09 -16.19 7.42
N GLU A 2 -35.68 -17.27 6.75
CA GLU A 2 -34.30 -17.46 6.30
C GLU A 2 -33.82 -16.42 5.28
N ILE A 3 -34.67 -16.00 4.34
CA ILE A 3 -34.30 -15.02 3.31
C ILE A 3 -33.95 -13.64 3.93
N MET A 4 -34.71 -13.20 4.93
CA MET A 4 -34.43 -11.92 5.60
C MET A 4 -33.13 -11.95 6.39
N ALA A 5 -32.82 -13.07 7.06
CA ALA A 5 -31.56 -13.26 7.77
C ALA A 5 -30.37 -13.36 6.80
N PHE A 6 -30.55 -14.06 5.67
CA PHE A 6 -29.56 -14.11 4.60
C PHE A 6 -29.26 -12.71 4.06
N ILE A 7 -30.29 -11.95 3.66
CA ILE A 7 -30.13 -10.57 3.17
C ILE A 7 -29.47 -9.68 4.23
N GLY A 8 -29.90 -9.77 5.49
CA GLY A 8 -29.30 -8.99 6.58
C GLY A 8 -27.81 -9.29 6.77
N SER A 9 -27.44 -10.57 6.78
CA SER A 9 -26.03 -10.98 6.88
C SER A 9 -25.21 -10.54 5.67
N ALA A 10 -25.75 -10.68 4.45
CA ALA A 10 -25.09 -10.26 3.22
C ALA A 10 -24.87 -8.74 3.19
N MET A 11 -25.86 -7.95 3.63
CA MET A 11 -25.73 -6.50 3.75
C MET A 11 -24.62 -6.13 4.75
N LEU A 12 -24.59 -6.75 5.95
CA LEU A 12 -23.55 -6.48 6.94
C LEU A 12 -22.15 -6.80 6.40
N PHE A 13 -21.97 -7.96 5.79
CA PHE A 13 -20.69 -8.35 5.21
C PHE A 13 -20.28 -7.47 4.02
N ALA A 14 -21.22 -7.10 3.15
CA ALA A 14 -20.96 -6.19 2.05
C ALA A 14 -20.56 -4.79 2.54
N THR A 15 -21.25 -4.25 3.55
CA THR A 15 -20.89 -2.97 4.18
C THR A 15 -19.52 -3.03 4.85
N PHE A 16 -19.22 -4.12 5.56
CA PHE A 16 -17.91 -4.33 6.15
C PHE A 16 -16.79 -4.36 5.10
N ALA A 17 -16.98 -5.13 4.02
CA ALA A 17 -16.02 -5.19 2.92
C ALA A 17 -15.87 -3.83 2.23
N ALA A 18 -16.97 -3.13 1.96
CA ALA A 18 -16.96 -1.80 1.36
C ALA A 18 -16.21 -0.78 2.23
N LEU A 19 -16.39 -0.82 3.56
CA LEU A 19 -15.67 0.03 4.50
C LEU A 19 -14.16 -0.23 4.47
N VAL A 20 -13.75 -1.50 4.49
CA VAL A 20 -12.33 -1.88 4.41
C VAL A 20 -11.71 -1.42 3.09
N LEU A 21 -12.40 -1.64 1.97
CA LEU A 21 -11.94 -1.19 0.65
C LEU A 21 -11.89 0.33 0.54
N PHE A 22 -12.88 1.04 1.10
CA PHE A 22 -12.90 2.50 1.15
C PHE A 22 -11.68 3.04 1.90
N VAL A 23 -11.34 2.45 3.05
CA VAL A 23 -10.17 2.82 3.83
C VAL A 23 -8.87 2.50 3.09
N LEU A 24 -8.83 1.34 2.41
CA LEU A 24 -7.67 0.93 1.61
C LEU A 24 -7.38 1.95 0.49
N ILE A 25 -8.42 2.41 -0.20
CA ILE A 25 -8.29 3.33 -1.34
C ILE A 25 -7.98 4.76 -0.89
N ASN A 26 -8.67 5.27 0.14
CA ASN A 26 -8.63 6.69 0.50
C ASN A 26 -7.63 7.07 1.60
N MET A 27 -7.18 6.11 2.42
CA MET A 27 -6.32 6.40 3.57
C MET A 27 -4.97 5.70 3.51
N SER A 28 -4.92 4.42 3.88
CA SER A 28 -3.68 3.64 3.82
C SER A 28 -3.95 2.14 3.95
N SER A 29 -3.07 1.36 3.32
CA SER A 29 -3.04 -0.10 3.40
C SER A 29 -2.90 -0.62 4.83
N ARG A 30 -2.05 0.02 5.66
CA ARG A 30 -1.85 -0.37 7.07
C ARG A 30 -3.11 -0.18 7.91
N LEU A 31 -3.82 0.93 7.71
CA LEU A 31 -5.05 1.23 8.44
C LEU A 31 -6.18 0.27 8.01
N ALA A 32 -6.27 -0.04 6.71
CA ALA A 32 -7.22 -1.04 6.21
C ALA A 32 -6.99 -2.42 6.84
N LEU A 33 -5.74 -2.87 6.94
CA LEU A 33 -5.38 -4.12 7.64
C LEU A 33 -5.77 -4.09 9.12
N LEU A 34 -5.53 -2.98 9.80
CA LEU A 34 -5.89 -2.81 11.21
C LEU A 34 -7.40 -2.91 11.38
N ILE A 35 -8.20 -2.17 10.61
CA ILE A 35 -9.67 -2.25 10.66
C ILE A 35 -10.15 -3.65 10.31
N LEU A 36 -9.60 -4.26 9.28
CA LEU A 36 -9.96 -5.61 8.84
C LEU A 36 -9.77 -6.64 9.96
N PHE A 37 -8.70 -6.52 10.75
CA PHE A 37 -8.38 -7.49 11.80
C PHE A 37 -9.05 -7.15 13.14
N VAL A 38 -8.96 -5.89 13.56
CA VAL A 38 -9.41 -5.44 14.89
C VAL A 38 -10.93 -5.40 14.99
N THR A 39 -11.63 -5.01 13.93
CA THR A 39 -13.10 -4.88 13.96
C THR A 39 -13.81 -6.20 14.32
N PRO A 40 -13.60 -7.33 13.61
CA PRO A 40 -14.28 -8.58 13.96
C PRO A 40 -13.86 -9.10 15.34
N VAL A 41 -12.59 -8.93 15.72
CA VAL A 41 -12.09 -9.35 17.04
C VAL A 41 -12.77 -8.55 18.16
N LEU A 42 -12.85 -7.22 18.02
CA LEU A 42 -13.50 -6.37 19.01
C LEU A 42 -15.00 -6.68 19.13
N ILE A 43 -15.70 -6.94 18.03
CA ILE A 43 -17.12 -7.28 18.06
C ILE A 43 -17.35 -8.56 18.90
N VAL A 44 -16.54 -9.60 18.67
CA VAL A 44 -16.62 -10.84 19.44
C VAL A 44 -16.32 -10.64 20.92
N LEU A 45 -15.36 -9.76 21.26
CA LEU A 45 -14.99 -9.48 22.65
C LEU A 45 -16.01 -8.61 23.39
N LEU A 46 -16.59 -7.62 22.71
CA LEU A 46 -17.52 -6.66 23.33
C LEU A 46 -18.92 -7.24 23.53
N ILE A 47 -19.38 -8.08 22.58
CA ILE A 47 -20.74 -8.61 22.57
C ILE A 47 -20.74 -10.09 22.19
N PRO A 48 -20.19 -10.98 23.05
CA PRO A 48 -19.94 -12.38 22.71
C PRO A 48 -21.21 -13.15 22.38
N GLU A 49 -22.30 -12.97 23.13
CA GLU A 49 -23.55 -13.72 22.93
C GLU A 49 -24.14 -13.49 21.54
N ILE A 50 -24.29 -12.22 21.15
CA ILE A 50 -24.85 -11.83 19.86
C ILE A 50 -23.89 -12.24 18.72
N SER A 51 -22.58 -12.06 18.93
CA SER A 51 -21.57 -12.38 17.93
C SER A 51 -21.48 -13.87 17.62
N ILE A 52 -21.47 -14.71 18.66
CA ILE A 52 -21.43 -16.17 18.50
C ILE A 52 -22.71 -16.65 17.83
N ALA A 53 -23.87 -16.16 18.26
CA ALA A 53 -25.15 -16.51 17.62
C ALA A 53 -25.14 -16.13 16.13
N PHE A 54 -24.72 -14.90 15.79
CA PHE A 54 -24.63 -14.44 14.41
C PHE A 54 -23.64 -15.26 13.58
N LEU A 55 -22.45 -15.55 14.09
CA LEU A 55 -21.40 -16.29 13.38
C LEU A 55 -21.77 -17.77 13.18
N SER A 56 -22.48 -18.36 14.13
CA SER A 56 -22.97 -19.74 14.04
C SER A 56 -24.19 -19.91 13.13
N TYR A 57 -24.83 -18.80 12.72
CA TYR A 57 -26.04 -18.85 11.90
C TYR A 57 -25.76 -19.54 10.56
N GLN A 58 -26.52 -20.60 10.30
CA GLN A 58 -26.38 -21.44 9.12
C GLN A 58 -27.09 -20.81 7.92
N GLN A 59 -26.36 -20.62 6.83
CA GLN A 59 -26.90 -20.03 5.59
C GLN A 59 -27.15 -21.08 4.52
N MET A 60 -26.32 -22.14 4.47
CA MET A 60 -26.41 -23.15 3.43
C MET A 60 -25.92 -24.50 3.97
N LEU A 61 -26.45 -25.58 3.40
CA LEU A 61 -25.97 -26.94 3.62
C LEU A 61 -25.34 -27.45 2.32
N LEU A 62 -24.09 -27.91 2.38
CA LEU A 62 -23.42 -28.57 1.27
C LEU A 62 -23.36 -30.09 1.51
N ALA A 63 -23.15 -30.84 0.43
CA ALA A 63 -23.00 -32.30 0.45
C ALA A 63 -24.15 -33.01 1.17
N GLU A 64 -25.39 -32.81 0.68
CA GLU A 64 -26.61 -33.45 1.22
C GLU A 64 -26.83 -33.26 2.73
N GLY A 65 -26.30 -32.18 3.30
CA GLY A 65 -26.47 -31.86 4.73
C GLY A 65 -25.28 -32.17 5.62
N LEU A 66 -24.18 -32.71 5.06
CA LEU A 66 -23.00 -33.09 5.84
C LEU A 66 -22.12 -31.90 6.24
N VAL A 67 -22.17 -30.79 5.50
CA VAL A 67 -21.31 -29.62 5.77
C VAL A 67 -22.14 -28.35 5.84
N PRO A 68 -22.47 -27.86 7.05
CA PRO A 68 -23.16 -26.59 7.22
C PRO A 68 -22.20 -25.41 6.99
N ILE A 69 -22.54 -24.55 6.02
CA ILE A 69 -21.92 -23.23 5.85
C ILE A 69 -22.68 -22.24 6.72
N ASN A 70 -21.95 -21.65 7.65
CA ASN A 70 -22.43 -20.59 8.52
C ASN A 70 -21.76 -19.24 8.17
N ASN A 71 -22.23 -18.18 8.82
CA ASN A 71 -21.67 -16.83 8.67
C ASN A 71 -20.17 -16.75 9.01
N PHE A 72 -19.66 -17.61 9.90
CA PHE A 72 -18.24 -17.68 10.18
C PHE A 72 -17.42 -18.10 8.95
N HIS A 73 -17.88 -19.07 8.15
CA HIS A 73 -17.20 -19.44 6.91
C HIS A 73 -17.22 -18.29 5.89
N ILE A 74 -18.33 -17.57 5.78
CA ILE A 74 -18.46 -16.39 4.90
C ILE A 74 -17.49 -15.28 5.35
N LEU A 75 -17.43 -15.03 6.66
CA LEU A 75 -16.48 -14.07 7.24
C LEU A 75 -15.05 -14.47 6.88
N LEU A 76 -14.65 -15.73 7.10
CA LEU A 76 -13.29 -16.20 6.77
C LEU A 76 -12.96 -16.07 5.29
N MET A 77 -13.90 -16.39 4.39
CA MET A 77 -13.73 -16.21 2.95
C MET A 77 -13.46 -14.75 2.59
N LEU A 78 -14.29 -13.83 3.11
CA LEU A 78 -14.11 -12.39 2.90
C LEU A 78 -12.81 -11.89 3.51
N TRP A 79 -12.47 -12.38 4.70
CA TRP A 79 -11.26 -12.00 5.41
C TRP A 79 -10.02 -12.36 4.60
N SER A 80 -9.93 -13.61 4.13
CA SER A 80 -8.84 -14.06 3.27
C SER A 80 -8.76 -13.25 1.96
N THR A 81 -9.90 -13.00 1.33
CA THR A 81 -9.97 -12.25 0.06
C THR A 81 -9.48 -10.81 0.25
N LEU A 82 -9.96 -10.12 1.28
CA LEU A 82 -9.57 -8.74 1.58
C LEU A 82 -8.10 -8.64 1.98
N ILE A 83 -7.56 -9.59 2.77
CA ILE A 83 -6.12 -9.65 3.06
C ILE A 83 -5.33 -9.78 1.76
N GLY A 84 -5.73 -10.67 0.87
CA GLY A 84 -5.10 -10.84 -0.45
C GLY A 84 -5.08 -9.56 -1.26
N ILE A 85 -6.21 -8.83 -1.31
CA ILE A 85 -6.32 -7.54 -2.00
C ILE A 85 -5.38 -6.50 -1.37
N VAL A 86 -5.40 -6.34 -0.05
CA VAL A 86 -4.54 -5.37 0.64
C VAL A 86 -3.06 -5.65 0.37
N LEU A 87 -2.63 -6.91 0.54
CA LEU A 87 -1.26 -7.31 0.25
C LEU A 87 -0.90 -7.07 -1.22
N TYR A 88 -1.77 -7.45 -2.15
CA TYR A 88 -1.55 -7.23 -3.58
C TYR A 88 -1.35 -5.76 -3.91
N THR A 89 -2.18 -4.87 -3.36
CA THR A 89 -2.05 -3.43 -3.58
C THR A 89 -0.77 -2.85 -3.01
N GLU A 90 -0.31 -3.35 -1.85
CA GLU A 90 0.98 -2.95 -1.27
C GLU A 90 2.15 -3.41 -2.14
N PHE A 91 2.15 -4.68 -2.57
CA PHE A 91 3.17 -5.22 -3.47
C PHE A 91 3.22 -4.46 -4.79
N LEU A 92 2.05 -4.15 -5.38
CA LEU A 92 1.95 -3.37 -6.61
C LEU A 92 2.52 -1.95 -6.43
N THR A 93 2.19 -1.30 -5.31
CA THR A 93 2.69 0.05 -5.00
C THR A 93 4.20 0.05 -4.80
N TRP A 94 4.74 -0.93 -4.06
CA TRP A 94 6.17 -1.13 -3.89
C TRP A 94 6.87 -1.40 -5.22
N TYR A 95 6.31 -2.28 -6.05
CA TYR A 95 6.84 -2.64 -7.36
C TYR A 95 6.93 -1.42 -8.30
N LEU A 96 5.85 -0.63 -8.38
CA LEU A 96 5.80 0.60 -9.18
C LEU A 96 6.74 1.70 -8.66
N SER A 97 6.93 1.77 -7.33
CA SER A 97 7.88 2.69 -6.71
C SER A 97 9.33 2.33 -7.07
N LYS A 98 9.67 1.03 -7.03
CA LYS A 98 11.01 0.52 -7.35
C LYS A 98 11.40 0.77 -8.81
N GLY A 99 10.46 0.67 -9.74
CA GLY A 99 10.68 1.03 -11.16
C GLY A 99 10.98 2.52 -11.38
N ARG A 100 10.40 3.42 -10.57
CA ARG A 100 10.71 4.86 -10.60
C ARG A 100 12.08 5.20 -10.00
N GLY A 101 12.55 4.41 -9.04
CA GLY A 101 13.89 4.54 -8.46
C GLY A 101 15.01 4.38 -9.49
N MET A 102 14.91 3.41 -10.40
CA MET A 102 15.92 3.22 -11.46
C MET A 102 15.93 4.33 -12.51
N ARG A 103 14.79 5.00 -12.77
CA ARG A 103 14.76 6.17 -13.66
C ARG A 103 15.39 7.41 -13.01
N LYS A 104 15.30 7.53 -11.69
CA LYS A 104 15.95 8.60 -10.92
C LYS A 104 17.44 8.35 -10.69
N VAL A 105 17.90 7.09 -10.64
CA VAL A 105 19.33 6.75 -10.57
C VAL A 105 20.01 6.92 -11.92
N ARG A 106 19.34 6.62 -13.05
CA ARG A 106 19.87 6.95 -14.40
C ARG A 106 19.88 8.45 -14.73
N THR A 107 19.28 9.29 -13.88
CA THR A 107 19.38 10.76 -13.93
C THR A 107 19.99 11.35 -12.66
N GLY A 108 20.64 10.53 -11.83
CA GLY A 108 21.08 10.90 -10.48
C GLY A 108 22.41 10.30 -10.03
N THR A 109 23.17 9.63 -10.91
CA THR A 109 24.62 9.43 -10.76
C THR A 109 25.37 10.31 -11.74
N GLY A 110 25.05 11.59 -11.73
CA GLY A 110 26.04 12.63 -11.93
C GLY A 110 26.08 13.36 -10.61
N THR A 111 27.25 13.43 -9.99
CA THR A 111 27.59 14.47 -9.02
C THR A 111 27.13 15.81 -9.61
N GLY A 112 25.92 16.21 -9.24
CA GLY A 112 25.33 17.51 -9.56
C GLY A 112 25.98 18.59 -8.71
N GLN A 113 27.31 18.67 -8.78
CA GLN A 113 27.96 19.95 -8.66
C GLN A 113 27.32 20.78 -9.77
N LYS A 114 26.40 21.67 -9.40
CA LYS A 114 26.07 22.83 -10.22
C LYS A 114 27.35 23.65 -10.33
N SER A 115 28.34 23.18 -11.08
CA SER A 115 29.39 24.03 -11.59
C SER A 115 28.67 24.94 -12.57
N ASN A 116 28.34 26.13 -12.10
CA ASN A 116 27.90 27.20 -12.99
C ASN A 116 28.92 27.22 -14.14
N PRO A 117 28.51 27.04 -15.41
CA PRO A 117 29.45 27.04 -16.54
C PRO A 117 30.32 28.31 -16.54
N PHE A 118 29.76 29.40 -16.02
CA PHE A 118 30.44 30.67 -15.77
C PHE A 118 31.52 30.63 -14.67
N ALA A 119 31.34 29.84 -13.62
CA ALA A 119 32.34 29.70 -12.56
C ALA A 119 33.56 28.92 -13.09
N THR A 120 33.32 27.79 -13.76
CA THR A 120 34.38 26.99 -14.39
C THR A 120 35.10 27.77 -15.50
N PHE A 121 34.37 28.57 -16.28
CA PHE A 121 34.96 29.44 -17.29
C PHE A 121 35.85 30.53 -16.67
N LYS A 122 35.41 31.18 -15.59
CA LYS A 122 36.22 32.19 -14.89
C LYS A 122 37.50 31.62 -14.30
N GLU A 123 37.43 30.42 -13.72
CA GLU A 123 38.58 29.74 -13.14
C GLU A 123 39.61 29.36 -14.21
N ASN A 124 39.16 28.79 -15.33
CA ASN A 124 40.02 28.48 -16.47
C ASN A 124 40.61 29.74 -17.13
N LEU A 125 39.85 30.83 -17.21
CA LEU A 125 40.33 32.10 -17.74
C LEU A 125 41.40 32.74 -16.85
N ALA A 126 41.18 32.73 -15.53
CA ALA A 126 42.15 33.24 -14.56
C ALA A 126 43.48 32.47 -14.64
N PHE A 127 43.39 31.13 -14.69
CA PHE A 127 44.56 30.27 -14.85
C PHE A 127 45.31 30.51 -16.17
N ALA A 128 44.59 30.68 -17.29
CA ALA A 128 45.20 30.97 -18.58
C ALA A 128 45.92 32.32 -18.61
N ILE A 129 45.35 33.34 -17.95
CA ILE A 129 45.96 34.69 -17.85
C ILE A 129 47.22 34.65 -16.98
N GLU A 130 47.18 33.93 -15.85
CA GLU A 130 48.33 33.78 -14.95
C GLU A 130 49.47 33.04 -15.65
N LYS A 131 49.17 31.93 -16.32
CA LYS A 131 50.14 31.18 -17.11
C LYS A 131 50.74 32.00 -18.26
N ALA A 132 49.93 32.78 -18.98
CA ALA A 132 50.43 33.67 -20.03
C ALA A 132 51.36 34.77 -19.48
N LYS A 133 51.13 35.22 -18.25
CA LYS A 133 51.97 36.22 -17.58
C LYS A 133 53.31 35.62 -17.15
N GLU A 134 53.32 34.40 -16.62
CA GLU A 134 54.54 33.65 -16.32
C GLU A 134 55.38 33.38 -17.58
N ASP A 135 54.74 32.94 -18.66
CA ASP A 135 55.41 32.68 -19.95
C ASP A 135 56.02 33.96 -20.57
N MET A 136 55.41 35.13 -20.34
CA MET A 136 55.97 36.41 -20.79
C MET A 136 57.08 36.94 -19.88
N GLN A 137 57.08 36.62 -18.57
CA GLN A 137 58.19 36.96 -17.67
C GLN A 137 59.43 36.08 -17.92
N ASN A 138 59.24 34.81 -18.26
CA ASN A 138 60.32 33.88 -18.57
C ASN A 138 60.93 34.08 -19.98
N ARG A 139 60.36 34.98 -20.79
CA ARG A 139 60.88 35.36 -22.13
C ARG A 139 61.67 36.67 -22.16
N LYS A 140 61.94 37.29 -21.01
CA LYS A 140 62.87 38.42 -20.86
C LYS A 140 64.19 37.94 -20.26
#